data_AF-A0A3B0PNA4-F1
#
_entry.id   AF-A0A3B0PNA4-F1
#
_cell.length_a   1.000
_cell.length_b   1.000
_cell.length_c   1.000
_cell.angle_alpha   90.00
_cell.angle_beta   90.00
_cell.angle_gamma   90.00
#
_symmetry.space_group_name_H-M   'P 1'
#
loop_
_entity.id
_entity.type
_entity.pdbx_description
1 polymer ?
#
loop_
_entity_poly.entity_id
_entity_poly.type
_entity_poly.pdbx_seq_one_letter_code
_entity_poly.pdbx_strand_id
1 'polypeptide(L)'
;MFGLKLKTLIYFNQRKLKASAEKSSSIVKDSSFTGVLFSSVLKLISLCFFGVIILFPFFLMISLSLFNDIESQNLANEFKLIPSFSKGPSFKNGALQDLPW
;
A
#
# COMPACT_ATOMS: atom_id res chain seq x y z
N MET A 1 -29.72 61.87 -14.89
CA MET A 1 -28.83 61.00 -15.72
C MET A 1 -27.83 60.17 -14.90
N PHE A 2 -27.28 60.68 -13.80
CA PHE A 2 -26.25 59.99 -13.02
C PHE A 2 -26.74 58.70 -12.34
N GLY A 3 -27.95 58.72 -11.75
CA GLY A 3 -28.50 57.56 -11.04
C GLY A 3 -28.78 56.34 -11.94
N LEU A 4 -29.15 56.56 -13.20
CA LEU A 4 -29.36 55.47 -14.17
C LEU A 4 -28.05 54.75 -14.51
N LYS A 5 -26.96 55.51 -14.71
CA LYS A 5 -25.62 54.97 -14.92
C LYS A 5 -25.10 54.23 -13.69
N LEU A 6 -25.41 54.73 -12.49
CA LEU A 6 -25.01 54.09 -11.24
C LEU A 6 -25.72 52.74 -11.05
N LYS A 7 -27.03 52.67 -11.33
CA LYS A 7 -27.81 51.43 -11.23
C LYS A 7 -27.31 50.35 -12.19
N THR A 8 -27.00 50.71 -13.44
CA THR A 8 -26.47 49.74 -14.42
C THR A 8 -25.08 49.24 -14.02
N LEU A 9 -24.21 50.10 -13.50
CA LEU A 9 -22.88 49.71 -13.02
C LEU A 9 -22.96 48.76 -11.82
N ILE A 10 -23.83 49.05 -10.85
CA ILE A 10 -24.07 48.17 -9.69
C ILE A 10 -24.58 46.80 -10.14
N TYR A 11 -25.53 46.76 -11.07
CA TYR A 11 -26.08 45.51 -11.59
C TYR A 11 -25.01 44.65 -12.29
N PHE A 12 -24.17 45.26 -13.13
CA PHE A 12 -23.06 44.56 -13.77
C PHE A 12 -22.04 44.04 -12.76
N ASN A 13 -21.73 44.82 -11.72
CA ASN A 13 -20.77 44.43 -10.70
C ASN A 13 -21.28 43.25 -9.86
N GLN A 14 -22.55 43.27 -9.46
CA GLN A 14 -23.18 42.15 -8.75
C GLN A 14 -23.18 40.87 -9.58
N ARG A 15 -23.41 40.97 -10.89
CA ARG A 15 -23.38 39.80 -11.79
C ARG A 15 -21.98 39.20 -11.89
N LYS A 16 -20.93 40.04 -11.96
CA LYS A 16 -19.53 39.58 -11.93
C LYS A 16 -19.17 38.93 -10.59
N LEU A 17 -19.57 39.54 -9.47
CA LEU A 17 -19.33 39.02 -8.14
C LEU A 17 -19.97 37.65 -7.91
N LYS A 18 -21.20 37.44 -8.40
CA LYS A 18 -21.88 36.13 -8.37
C LYS A 18 -21.12 35.07 -9.16
N ALA A 19 -20.72 35.39 -10.39
CA ALA A 19 -19.95 34.45 -11.22
C ALA A 19 -18.59 34.09 -10.59
N SER A 20 -17.91 35.06 -9.95
CA SER A 20 -16.67 34.80 -9.22
C SER A 20 -16.90 33.99 -7.94
N ALA A 21 -17.98 34.26 -7.20
CA ALA A 21 -18.33 33.50 -6.00
C ALA A 21 -18.68 32.04 -6.33
N GLU A 22 -19.43 31.81 -7.42
CA GLU A 22 -19.73 30.46 -7.91
C GLU A 22 -18.44 29.71 -8.27
N LYS A 23 -17.52 30.36 -9.01
CA LYS A 23 -16.22 29.79 -9.37
C LYS A 23 -15.33 29.48 -8.16
N SER A 24 -15.29 30.37 -7.16
CA SER A 24 -14.54 30.11 -5.92
C SER A 24 -15.20 29.02 -5.07
N SER A 25 -16.53 28.94 -5.06
CA SER A 25 -17.27 27.91 -4.32
C SER A 25 -17.13 26.51 -4.95
N SER A 26 -16.99 26.42 -6.28
CA SER A 26 -16.74 25.15 -6.96
C SER A 26 -15.31 24.66 -6.70
N ILE A 27 -14.32 25.55 -6.68
CA ILE A 27 -12.92 25.21 -6.37
C ILE A 27 -12.76 24.61 -4.95
N VAL A 28 -13.54 25.07 -3.98
CA VAL A 28 -13.46 24.54 -2.60
C VAL A 28 -14.22 23.21 -2.44
N LYS A 29 -15.18 22.91 -3.33
CA LYS A 29 -16.05 21.72 -3.23
C LYS A 29 -15.62 20.56 -4.13
N ASP A 30 -14.63 20.75 -4.99
CA ASP A 30 -14.08 19.69 -5.82
C ASP A 30 -13.21 18.74 -4.97
N SER A 31 -13.86 17.83 -4.24
CA SER A 31 -13.22 16.55 -3.90
C SER A 31 -13.00 15.83 -5.22
N SER A 32 -11.85 16.06 -5.86
CA SER A 32 -11.52 15.46 -7.14
C SER A 32 -11.70 13.95 -7.04
N PHE A 33 -12.54 13.37 -7.90
CA PHE A 33 -12.80 11.94 -7.93
C PHE A 33 -11.49 11.14 -8.07
N THR A 34 -10.52 11.72 -8.79
CA THR A 34 -9.14 11.23 -8.88
C THR A 34 -8.40 11.27 -7.55
N GLY A 35 -8.57 12.31 -6.74
CA GLY A 35 -8.00 12.39 -5.40
C GLY A 35 -8.58 11.35 -4.43
N VAL A 36 -9.88 11.07 -4.52
CA VAL A 36 -10.54 10.02 -3.72
C VAL A 36 -10.03 8.63 -4.12
N LEU A 37 -9.95 8.35 -5.43
CA LEU A 37 -9.39 7.09 -5.95
C LEU A 37 -7.93 6.91 -5.52
N PHE A 38 -7.09 7.94 -5.71
CA PHE A 38 -5.68 7.88 -5.33
C PHE A 38 -5.50 7.68 -3.81
N SER A 39 -6.28 8.39 -3.00
CA SER A 39 -6.28 8.21 -1.54
C SER A 39 -6.68 6.79 -1.14
N SER A 40 -7.69 6.22 -1.80
CA SER A 40 -8.14 4.85 -1.53
C SER A 40 -7.07 3.81 -1.90
N VAL A 41 -6.43 3.96 -3.07
CA VAL A 41 -5.35 3.07 -3.50
C VAL A 41 -4.16 3.16 -2.55
N LEU A 42 -3.78 4.37 -2.14
CA LEU A 42 -2.67 4.57 -1.21
C LEU A 42 -2.95 3.93 0.16
N LYS A 43 -4.18 4.04 0.66
CA LYS A 43 -4.60 3.37 1.90
C LYS A 43 -4.56 1.85 1.76
N LEU A 44 -5.01 1.30 0.64
CA LEU A 44 -5.00 -0.14 0.39
C LEU A 44 -3.57 -0.69 0.29
N ILE A 45 -2.68 0.01 -0.40
CA ILE A 45 -1.26 -0.33 -0.48
C ILE A 45 -0.62 -0.27 0.91
N SER A 46 -0.89 0.78 1.69
CA SER A 46 -0.36 0.91 3.05
C SER A 46 -0.83 -0.22 3.96
N LEU A 47 -2.13 -0.56 3.92
CA LEU A 47 -2.70 -1.67 4.69
C LEU A 47 -2.07 -3.01 4.30
N CYS A 48 -1.91 -3.26 2.99
CA CYS A 48 -1.30 -4.48 2.48
C CYS A 48 0.18 -4.59 2.89
N PHE A 49 0.92 -3.48 2.81
CA PHE A 49 2.32 -3.41 3.21
C PHE A 49 2.52 -3.77 4.69
N PHE A 50 1.70 -3.20 5.58
CA PHE A 50 1.73 -3.58 6.99
C PHE A 50 1.34 -5.05 7.20
N GLY A 51 0.33 -5.55 6.48
CA GLY A 51 -0.05 -6.95 6.50
C GLY A 51 1.12 -7.87 6.15
N VAL A 52 1.82 -7.60 5.05
CA VAL A 52 2.99 -8.38 4.62
C VAL A 52 4.11 -8.31 5.66
N ILE A 53 4.41 -7.15 6.23
CA ILE A 53 5.45 -7.01 7.26
C ILE A 53 5.13 -7.87 8.49
N ILE A 54 3.87 -7.88 8.92
CA ILE A 54 3.44 -8.66 10.09
C ILE A 54 3.47 -10.15 9.78
N LEU A 55 3.10 -10.56 8.56
CA LEU A 55 3.02 -11.97 8.15
C LEU A 55 4.39 -12.56 7.79
N PHE A 56 5.33 -11.71 7.34
CA PHE A 56 6.68 -12.10 6.94
C PHE A 56 7.45 -12.93 7.97
N PRO A 57 7.54 -12.59 9.27
CA PRO A 57 8.24 -13.41 10.25
C PRO A 57 7.61 -14.80 10.43
N PHE A 58 6.27 -14.91 10.35
CA PHE A 58 5.58 -16.20 10.43
C PHE A 58 5.85 -17.06 9.19
N PHE A 59 5.82 -16.44 8.01
CA PHE A 59 6.19 -17.09 6.76
C PHE A 59 7.62 -17.62 6.82
N LEU A 60 8.56 -16.79 7.29
CA LEU A 60 9.97 -17.18 7.44
C LEU A 60 10.13 -18.31 8.46
N MET A 61 9.45 -18.25 9.60
CA MET A 61 9.48 -19.31 10.62
C MET A 61 9.01 -20.66 10.05
N ILE A 62 7.92 -20.67 9.28
CA ILE A 62 7.41 -21.88 8.63
C ILE A 62 8.41 -22.38 7.58
N SER A 63 8.91 -21.49 6.73
CA SER A 63 9.92 -21.86 5.73
C SER A 63 11.14 -22.51 6.38
N LEU A 64 11.70 -21.90 7.43
CA LEU A 64 12.85 -22.46 8.16
C LEU A 64 12.56 -23.81 8.81
N SER A 65 11.34 -24.04 9.29
CA SER A 65 10.97 -25.33 9.89
C SER A 65 10.99 -26.49 8.90
N LEU A 66 10.97 -26.19 7.59
CA LEU A 66 10.99 -27.16 6.50
C LEU A 66 12.38 -27.35 5.89
N PHE A 67 13.44 -26.74 6.45
CA PHE A 67 14.81 -26.94 5.98
C PHE A 67 15.41 -28.24 6.52
N ASN A 68 16.20 -28.92 5.68
CA ASN A 68 17.04 -30.05 6.11
C ASN A 68 18.26 -29.59 6.92
N ASP A 69 18.88 -30.50 7.67
CA ASP A 69 20.01 -30.19 8.56
C ASP A 69 21.23 -29.60 7.82
N ILE A 70 21.47 -30.00 6.57
CA ILE A 70 22.52 -29.40 5.72
C ILE A 70 22.16 -27.98 5.29
N GLU A 71 20.90 -27.76 4.91
CA GLU A 71 20.45 -26.45 4.43
C GLU A 71 20.38 -25.45 5.58
N SER A 72 19.99 -25.90 6.78
CA SER A 72 19.97 -25.07 7.99
C SER A 72 21.37 -24.66 8.45
N GLN A 73 22.36 -25.55 8.33
CA GLN A 73 23.77 -25.23 8.62
C GLN A 73 24.37 -24.27 7.58
N ASN A 74 24.02 -24.45 6.30
CA ASN A 74 24.50 -23.60 5.22
C ASN A 74 23.77 -22.25 5.13
N LEU A 75 22.68 -22.07 5.89
CA LEU A 75 21.90 -20.83 5.90
C LEU A 75 22.68 -19.60 6.38
N ALA A 76 23.73 -19.82 7.18
CA ALA A 76 24.65 -18.77 7.60
C ALA A 76 25.51 -18.23 6.45
N ASN A 77 25.73 -19.04 5.40
CA ASN A 77 26.59 -18.71 4.25
C ASN A 77 25.77 -18.37 2.99
N GLU A 78 24.62 -19.02 2.78
CA GLU A 78 23.71 -18.77 1.67
C GLU A 78 22.29 -18.50 2.17
N PHE A 79 21.83 -17.25 2.08
CA PHE A 79 20.47 -16.90 2.46
C PHE A 79 19.48 -17.45 1.42
N LYS A 80 18.74 -18.50 1.80
CA LYS A 80 17.63 -19.07 1.02
C LYS A 80 16.33 -18.93 1.78
N LEU A 81 15.31 -18.38 1.11
CA LEU A 81 13.96 -18.17 1.67
C LEU A 81 13.04 -19.39 1.50
N ILE A 82 13.32 -20.24 0.52
CA ILE A 82 12.48 -21.38 0.13
C ILE A 82 13.33 -22.65 0.26
N PRO A 83 12.85 -23.67 0.98
CA PRO A 83 13.55 -24.95 1.09
C PRO A 83 13.58 -25.67 -0.27
N SER A 84 14.62 -26.45 -0.54
CA SER A 84 14.71 -27.16 -1.82
C SER A 84 13.82 -28.40 -1.91
N PHE A 85 13.22 -28.83 -0.78
CA PHE A 85 12.47 -30.09 -0.63
C PHE A 85 13.23 -31.32 -1.18
N SER A 86 14.56 -31.24 -1.20
CA SER A 86 15.43 -32.32 -1.66
C SER A 86 15.61 -33.38 -0.56
N LYS A 87 16.02 -34.59 -0.94
CA LYS A 87 16.43 -35.60 0.04
C LYS A 87 17.69 -35.09 0.76
N GLY A 88 17.69 -35.21 2.07
CA GLY A 88 18.81 -34.80 2.90
C GLY A 88 18.85 -35.57 4.21
N PRO A 89 19.98 -35.52 4.92
CA PRO A 89 20.07 -36.15 6.22
C PRO A 89 19.21 -35.35 7.20
N SER A 90 18.36 -36.08 7.91
CA SER A 90 17.53 -35.55 8.99
C SER A 90 17.62 -36.48 10.20
N PHE A 91 17.70 -35.89 11.39
CA PHE A 91 17.73 -36.65 12.64
C PHE A 91 16.39 -37.32 12.92
N LYS A 92 16.36 -38.66 12.84
CA LYS A 92 15.20 -39.48 13.20
C LYS A 92 15.63 -40.58 14.16
N ASN A 93 14.94 -40.71 15.28
CA ASN A 93 15.23 -41.70 16.33
C ASN A 93 16.70 -41.69 16.83
N GLY A 94 17.32 -40.51 16.94
CA GLY A 94 18.69 -40.37 17.45
C GLY A 94 19.80 -40.77 16.47
N ALA A 95 19.48 -41.03 15.20
CA ALA A 95 20.45 -41.28 14.13
C ALA A 95 20.18 -40.37 12.92
N LEU A 96 21.24 -40.02 12.20
CA LEU A 96 21.14 -39.34 10.91
C LEU A 96 20.65 -40.36 9.87
N GLN A 97 19.50 -40.11 9.25
CA GLN A 97 18.99 -40.91 8.14
C GLN A 97 18.70 -40.00 6.95
N ASP A 98 19.03 -40.45 5.74
CA ASP A 98 18.63 -39.78 4.50
C ASP A 98 17.14 -40.04 4.27
N LEU A 99 16.33 -39.01 4.55
CA LEU A 99 14.89 -39.07 4.43
C LEU A 99 14.44 -38.34 3.14
N PRO A 100 13.48 -38.90 2.40
CA PRO A 100 12.78 -38.13 1.37
C PRO A 100 11.82 -37.18 2.07
N TRP A 101 12.22 -35.91 2.15
CA TRP A 101 11.49 -34.77 2.74
C TRP A 101 10.85 -35.06 4.12
#